data_AF-A0A955MTR7-F1
#
_entry.id   AF-A0A955MTR7-F1
#
_cell.length_a   1.000
_cell.length_b   1.000
_cell.length_c   1.000
_cell.angle_alpha   90.00
_cell.angle_beta   90.00
_cell.angle_gamma   90.00
#
_symmetry.space_group_name_H-M   'P 1'
#
loop_
_entity.id
_entity.type
_entity.pdbx_description
1 polymer ?
#
loop_
_entity_poly.entity_id
_entity_poly.type
_entity_poly.pdbx_seq_one_letter_code
_entity_poly.pdbx_strand_id
1 'polypeptide(L)'
;MANLVERIAEVFQPKGKTGTIGVTCSPFIPKPHTPWAGWPMAPENGLKRLDKILKKRLGKIPRARDRTFSGWEAHLQGLLSQGDQRLAPTLVEMTRNPEKIRPLVREAIKEGIVDLLNRRWVDGPSPWDFV
;
A
#
# COMPACT_ATOMS: atom_id res chain seq x y z
N MET A 1 -8.99 -12.07 9.93
CA MET A 1 -7.84 -12.52 9.13
C MET A 1 -7.00 -13.58 9.84
N ALA A 2 -6.33 -13.30 10.97
CA ALA A 2 -5.50 -14.31 11.66
C ALA A 2 -6.24 -15.62 12.02
N ASN A 3 -7.46 -15.52 12.55
CA ASN A 3 -8.31 -16.69 12.84
C ASN A 3 -8.63 -17.51 11.57
N LEU A 4 -8.83 -16.86 10.41
CA LEU A 4 -9.02 -17.58 9.15
C LEU A 4 -7.75 -18.36 8.75
N VAL A 5 -6.57 -17.77 8.94
CA VAL A 5 -5.29 -18.45 8.64
C VAL A 5 -5.06 -19.62 9.59
N GLU A 6 -5.41 -19.49 10.87
CA GLU A 6 -5.38 -20.59 11.85
C GLU A 6 -6.28 -21.75 11.41
N ARG A 7 -7.54 -21.47 11.05
CA ARG A 7 -8.48 -22.49 10.55
C ARG A 7 -8.00 -23.16 9.26
N ILE A 8 -7.42 -22.39 8.34
CA ILE A 8 -6.82 -22.96 7.12
C ILE A 8 -5.64 -23.86 7.50
N ALA A 9 -4.80 -23.47 8.45
CA ALA A 9 -3.67 -24.28 8.90
C ALA A 9 -4.12 -25.60 9.55
N GLU A 10 -5.22 -25.61 10.31
CA GLU A 10 -5.77 -26.84 10.90
C GLU A 10 -6.23 -27.85 9.85
N VAL A 11 -6.93 -27.39 8.80
CA VAL A 11 -7.45 -28.26 7.73
C VAL A 11 -6.38 -28.64 6.72
N PHE A 12 -5.41 -27.74 6.47
CA PHE A 12 -4.36 -27.96 5.49
C PHE A 12 -3.34 -28.99 6.00
N GLN A 13 -3.48 -30.23 5.55
CA GLN A 13 -2.57 -31.35 5.83
C GLN A 13 -1.83 -31.80 4.56
N PRO A 14 -0.72 -31.14 4.19
CA PRO A 14 0.03 -31.53 3.01
C PRO A 14 0.67 -32.92 3.24
N LYS A 15 0.31 -33.90 2.42
CA LYS A 15 0.96 -35.23 2.41
C LYS A 15 2.37 -35.09 1.83
N GLY A 16 3.39 -35.45 2.62
CA GLY A 16 4.78 -35.63 2.15
C GLY A 16 5.64 -34.37 1.94
N LYS A 17 5.09 -33.14 1.94
CA LYS A 17 5.86 -31.89 1.86
C LYS A 17 5.47 -30.90 2.96
N THR A 18 6.40 -30.04 3.36
CA THR A 18 6.14 -28.84 4.19
C THR A 18 5.37 -27.79 3.37
N GLY A 19 4.07 -27.98 3.22
CA GLY A 19 3.20 -26.98 2.59
C GLY A 19 3.18 -25.67 3.38
N THR A 20 3.13 -24.55 2.67
CA THR A 20 3.20 -23.20 3.25
C THR A 20 1.93 -22.41 2.89
N ILE A 21 1.39 -21.65 3.82
CA ILE A 21 0.23 -20.78 3.60
C ILE A 21 0.76 -19.35 3.40
N GLY A 22 0.74 -18.87 2.16
CA GLY A 22 1.08 -17.49 1.84
C GLY A 22 -0.07 -16.55 2.21
N VAL A 23 0.20 -15.57 3.07
CA VAL A 23 -0.78 -14.57 3.49
C VAL A 23 -0.33 -13.22 3.00
N THR A 24 -1.07 -12.64 2.05
CA THR A 24 -0.83 -11.29 1.54
C THR A 24 -1.90 -10.36 2.10
N CYS A 25 -1.47 -9.31 2.79
CA CYS A 25 -2.34 -8.18 3.14
C CYS A 25 -1.79 -6.94 2.46
N SER A 26 -2.61 -6.31 1.62
CA SER A 26 -2.24 -5.07 0.93
C SER A 26 -3.04 -3.92 1.51
N PRO A 27 -2.41 -2.78 1.80
CA PRO A 27 -3.14 -1.58 2.19
C PRO A 27 -4.01 -1.09 1.03
N PHE A 28 -5.08 -0.40 1.38
CA PHE A 28 -5.90 0.29 0.39
C PHE A 28 -5.08 1.39 -0.31
N ILE A 29 -5.15 1.41 -1.64
CA ILE A 29 -4.50 2.40 -2.51
C ILE A 29 -5.57 2.92 -3.46
N PRO A 30 -5.94 4.21 -3.42
CA PRO A 30 -6.92 4.78 -4.33
C PRO A 30 -6.36 4.70 -5.74
N LYS A 31 -7.16 4.14 -6.65
CA LYS A 31 -6.84 4.05 -8.08
C LYS A 31 -7.77 4.98 -8.87
N PRO A 32 -7.26 5.62 -9.94
CA PRO A 32 -8.08 6.49 -10.76
C PRO A 32 -9.23 5.67 -11.40
N HIS A 33 -10.36 6.32 -11.66
CA HIS A 33 -11.58 5.71 -12.19
C HIS A 33 -12.16 4.54 -11.37
N THR A 34 -11.80 4.43 -10.09
CA THR A 34 -12.47 3.50 -9.16
C THR A 34 -13.47 4.25 -8.26
N PRO A 35 -14.54 3.60 -7.79
CA PRO A 35 -15.49 4.23 -6.84
C PRO A 35 -14.85 4.74 -5.55
N TRP A 36 -13.62 4.34 -5.24
CA TRP A 36 -12.88 4.77 -4.06
C TRP A 36 -11.71 5.71 -4.38
N ALA A 37 -11.64 6.27 -5.60
CA ALA A 37 -10.56 7.17 -5.99
C ALA A 37 -10.41 8.39 -5.07
N GLY A 38 -11.52 8.89 -4.52
CA GLY A 38 -11.55 10.00 -3.57
C GLY A 38 -11.33 9.63 -2.10
N TRP A 39 -11.09 8.35 -1.78
CA TRP A 39 -10.93 7.90 -0.39
C TRP A 39 -9.49 8.06 0.10
N PRO A 40 -9.30 8.49 1.37
CA PRO A 40 -7.97 8.67 1.93
C PRO A 40 -7.28 7.34 2.23
N MET A 41 -5.95 7.35 2.11
CA MET A 41 -5.07 6.28 2.57
C MET A 41 -4.73 6.48 4.05
N ALA A 42 -4.43 5.37 4.73
CA ALA A 42 -3.84 5.44 6.06
C ALA A 42 -2.41 6.04 6.00
N PRO A 43 -1.97 6.79 7.04
CA PRO A 43 -0.62 7.34 7.10
C PRO A 43 0.45 6.23 7.18
N GLU A 44 1.67 6.51 6.70
CA GLU A 44 2.78 5.54 6.63
C GLU A 44 3.02 4.86 7.99
N ASN A 45 2.93 5.63 9.08
CA ASN A 45 3.10 5.13 10.45
C ASN A 45 1.99 4.18 10.89
N GLY A 46 0.74 4.45 10.47
CA GLY A 46 -0.39 3.56 10.72
C GLY A 46 -0.23 2.21 10.00
N LEU A 47 0.19 2.27 8.73
CA LEU A 47 0.48 1.08 7.92
C LEU A 47 1.64 0.26 8.51
N LYS A 48 2.72 0.90 8.95
CA LYS A 48 3.83 0.24 9.66
C LYS A 48 3.37 -0.45 10.95
N ARG A 49 2.48 0.19 11.72
CA ARG A 49 1.93 -0.40 12.94
C ARG A 49 1.10 -1.64 12.61
N LEU A 50 0.27 -1.58 11.57
CA LEU A 50 -0.53 -2.72 11.12
C LEU A 50 0.36 -3.88 10.66
N ASP A 51 1.37 -3.60 9.84
CA ASP A 51 2.37 -4.58 9.39
C ASP A 51 3.05 -5.28 10.58
N LYS A 52 3.49 -4.53 11.60
CA LYS A 52 4.06 -5.10 12.83
C LYS A 52 3.08 -6.02 13.57
N ILE A 53 1.80 -5.65 13.63
CA ILE A 53 0.76 -6.46 14.28
C ILE A 53 0.53 -7.76 13.49
N LEU A 54 0.44 -7.67 12.16
CA LEU A 54 0.23 -8.82 11.27
C LEU A 54 1.40 -9.79 11.35
N LYS A 55 2.65 -9.30 11.22
CA LYS A 55 3.87 -10.10 11.39
C LYS A 55 3.90 -10.82 12.73
N LYS A 56 3.58 -10.12 13.83
CA LYS A 56 3.54 -10.71 15.18
C LYS A 56 2.49 -11.81 15.33
N ARG A 57 1.31 -11.65 14.72
CA ARG A 57 0.23 -12.65 14.81
C ARG A 57 0.46 -13.82 13.88
N LEU A 58 0.73 -13.56 12.60
CA LEU A 58 0.95 -14.59 11.59
C LEU A 58 2.21 -15.41 11.87
N GLY A 59 3.26 -14.80 12.43
CA GLY A 59 4.49 -15.51 12.81
C GLY A 59 4.32 -16.56 13.91
N LYS A 60 3.18 -16.58 14.61
CA LYS A 60 2.84 -17.63 15.58
C LYS A 60 2.14 -18.83 14.94
N ILE A 61 1.65 -18.70 13.72
CA ILE A 61 0.88 -19.74 13.04
C ILE A 61 1.87 -20.62 12.26
N PRO A 62 1.98 -21.92 12.57
CA PRO A 62 2.86 -22.81 11.84
C PRO A 62 2.54 -22.78 10.34
N ARG A 63 3.59 -22.74 9.50
CA ARG A 63 3.49 -22.73 8.03
C ARG A 63 2.91 -21.45 7.42
N ALA A 64 2.47 -20.46 8.20
CA ALA A 64 2.06 -19.17 7.66
C ALA A 64 3.29 -18.34 7.26
N ARG A 65 3.26 -17.74 6.07
CA ARG A 65 4.26 -16.78 5.60
C ARG A 65 3.58 -15.48 5.24
N ASP A 66 3.91 -14.45 5.98
CA ASP A 66 3.47 -13.10 5.71
C ASP A 66 4.18 -12.52 4.48
N ARG A 67 3.40 -11.96 3.56
CA ARG A 67 3.82 -11.25 2.35
C ARG A 67 3.18 -9.86 2.27
N THR A 68 2.86 -9.27 3.42
CA THR A 68 2.26 -7.94 3.55
C THR A 68 3.15 -6.85 2.94
N PHE A 69 2.53 -5.89 2.25
CA PHE A 69 3.21 -4.75 1.63
C PHE A 69 3.75 -3.77 2.67
N SER A 70 4.90 -3.15 2.39
CA SER A 70 5.39 -2.09 3.27
C SER A 70 4.53 -0.82 3.14
N GLY A 71 4.34 -0.11 4.25
CA GLY A 71 3.62 1.17 4.24
C GLY A 71 4.30 2.24 3.37
N TRP A 72 5.61 2.12 3.16
CA TRP A 72 6.39 2.96 2.25
C TRP A 72 6.00 2.71 0.79
N GLU A 73 6.02 1.44 0.35
CA GLU A 73 5.63 1.08 -1.03
C GLU A 73 4.19 1.47 -1.32
N ALA A 74 3.30 1.36 -0.33
CA ALA A 74 1.92 1.81 -0.45
C ALA A 74 1.82 3.31 -0.75
N HIS A 75 2.55 4.15 0.00
CA HIS A 75 2.58 5.60 -0.23
C HIS A 75 3.18 5.97 -1.58
N LEU A 76 4.26 5.29 -1.99
CA LEU A 76 4.82 5.46 -3.34
C LEU A 76 3.79 5.11 -4.42
N GLN A 77 3.12 3.96 -4.31
CA GLN A 77 2.08 3.57 -5.25
C GLN A 77 0.90 4.53 -5.24
N GLY A 78 0.48 5.03 -4.07
CA GLY A 78 -0.57 6.03 -3.93
C GLY A 78 -0.21 7.31 -4.68
N LEU A 79 1.00 7.84 -4.45
CA LEU A 79 1.51 9.02 -5.12
C LEU A 79 1.51 8.83 -6.65
N LEU A 80 2.00 7.69 -7.14
CA LEU A 80 2.03 7.40 -8.58
C LEU A 80 0.65 7.17 -9.18
N SER A 81 -0.29 6.59 -8.42
CA SER A 81 -1.64 6.30 -8.92
C SER A 81 -2.51 7.54 -9.00
N GLN A 82 -2.26 8.51 -8.13
CA GLN A 82 -3.07 9.71 -7.98
C GLN A 82 -2.34 11.01 -8.37
N GLY A 83 -1.09 10.89 -8.80
CA GLY A 83 -0.30 11.98 -9.34
C GLY A 83 -0.95 12.59 -10.57
N ASP A 84 -0.79 13.89 -10.71
CA ASP A 84 -1.11 14.61 -11.94
C ASP A 84 0.16 15.25 -12.52
N GLN A 85 0.01 16.11 -13.52
CA GLN A 85 1.12 16.82 -14.15
C GLN A 85 2.04 17.57 -13.18
N ARG A 86 1.55 17.98 -11.99
CA ARG A 86 2.36 18.65 -10.96
C ARG A 86 3.40 17.73 -10.34
N LEU A 87 3.23 16.41 -10.45
CA LEU A 87 4.20 15.41 -9.98
C LEU A 87 5.40 15.26 -10.92
N ALA A 88 5.31 15.75 -12.17
CA ALA A 88 6.35 15.56 -13.18
C ALA A 88 7.77 15.99 -12.75
N PRO A 89 7.98 17.17 -12.11
CA PRO A 89 9.31 17.56 -11.62
C PRO A 89 9.89 16.57 -10.60
N THR A 90 9.05 16.08 -9.68
CA THR A 90 9.45 15.07 -8.68
C THR A 90 9.86 13.76 -9.35
N LEU A 91 9.14 13.30 -10.39
CA LEU A 91 9.48 12.08 -11.12
C LEU A 91 10.83 12.18 -11.84
N VAL A 92 11.13 13.34 -12.42
CA VAL A 92 12.43 13.61 -13.04
C VAL A 92 13.54 13.53 -11.98
N GLU A 93 13.34 14.15 -10.82
CA GLU A 93 14.32 14.13 -9.73
C GLU A 93 14.52 12.72 -9.14
N MET A 94 13.44 11.95 -8.99
CA MET A 94 13.47 10.54 -8.59
C MET A 94 14.29 9.67 -9.56
N THR A 95 14.22 9.96 -10.85
CA THR A 95 14.95 9.22 -11.89
C THR A 95 16.43 9.57 -11.88
N ARG A 96 16.76 10.85 -11.66
CA ARG A 96 18.15 11.36 -11.60
C ARG A 96 18.86 10.97 -10.30
N ASN A 97 18.12 10.85 -9.20
CA ASN A 97 18.66 10.59 -7.86
C ASN A 97 17.87 9.45 -7.17
N PRO A 98 18.04 8.19 -7.60
CA PRO A 98 17.27 7.07 -7.07
C PRO A 98 17.39 6.89 -5.54
N GLU A 99 18.52 7.25 -4.96
CA GLU A 99 18.78 7.23 -3.52
C GLU A 99 17.91 8.23 -2.73
N LYS A 100 17.37 9.26 -3.40
CA LYS A 100 16.50 10.29 -2.82
C LYS A 100 15.02 10.03 -3.02
N ILE A 101 14.60 8.93 -3.66
CA ILE A 101 13.18 8.65 -3.93
C ILE A 101 12.33 8.74 -2.65
N ARG A 102 12.84 8.20 -1.53
CA ARG A 102 12.09 8.19 -0.27
C ARG A 102 11.82 9.57 0.33
N PRO A 103 12.83 10.45 0.49
CA PRO A 103 12.57 11.83 0.91
C PRO A 103 11.70 12.60 -0.10
N LEU A 104 11.92 12.45 -1.41
CA LEU A 104 11.15 13.14 -2.45
C LEU A 104 9.65 12.79 -2.41
N VAL A 105 9.30 11.51 -2.25
CA VAL A 105 7.90 11.09 -2.11
C VAL A 105 7.27 11.66 -0.85
N ARG A 106 8.00 11.68 0.26
CA ARG A 106 7.48 12.24 1.52
C ARG A 106 7.24 13.74 1.42
N GLU A 107 8.14 14.45 0.75
CA GLU A 107 8.02 15.87 0.46
C GLU A 107 6.81 16.15 -0.44
N ALA A 108 6.67 15.44 -1.56
CA ALA A 108 5.52 15.58 -2.46
C ALA A 108 4.17 15.34 -1.77
N ILE A 109 4.09 14.35 -0.87
CA ILE A 109 2.89 14.11 -0.06
C ILE A 109 2.67 15.24 0.96
N LYS A 110 3.73 15.70 1.63
CA LYS A 110 3.67 16.77 2.63
C LYS A 110 3.25 18.11 2.02
N GLU A 111 3.74 18.42 0.83
CA GLU A 111 3.40 19.63 0.08
C GLU A 111 2.01 19.57 -0.58
N GLY A 112 1.34 18.41 -0.53
CA GLY A 112 0.01 18.25 -1.08
C GLY A 112 -0.03 18.28 -2.61
N ILE A 113 1.10 17.96 -3.28
CA ILE A 113 1.11 17.70 -4.73
C ILE A 113 0.04 16.64 -5.05
N VAL A 114 -0.04 15.63 -4.18
CA VAL A 114 -1.13 14.66 -4.14
C VAL A 114 -1.63 14.54 -2.70
N ASP A 115 -2.90 14.86 -2.46
CA ASP A 115 -3.51 14.62 -1.15
C ASP A 115 -3.90 13.15 -1.02
N LEU A 116 -3.04 12.36 -0.38
CA LEU A 116 -3.29 10.95 -0.08
C LEU A 116 -3.97 10.74 1.27
N LEU A 117 -3.92 11.71 2.19
CA LEU A 117 -4.26 11.50 3.60
C LEU A 117 -5.61 12.12 3.99
N ASN A 118 -6.02 13.19 3.32
CA ASN A 118 -7.22 13.95 3.65
C ASN A 118 -8.18 14.05 2.46
N ARG A 119 -7.93 13.28 1.40
CA ARG A 119 -8.73 13.32 0.18
C ARG A 119 -10.21 13.10 0.48
N ARG A 120 -11.04 13.88 -0.20
CA ARG A 120 -12.48 13.71 -0.23
C ARG A 120 -12.89 13.41 -1.66
N TRP A 121 -14.08 12.82 -1.80
CA TRP A 121 -14.76 12.79 -3.08
C TRP A 121 -14.97 14.23 -3.56
N VAL A 122 -14.49 14.52 -4.77
CA VAL A 122 -14.68 15.82 -5.40
C VAL A 122 -15.49 15.56 -6.66
N ASP A 123 -16.67 16.17 -6.75
CA ASP A 123 -17.42 16.22 -7.99
C ASP A 123 -16.72 17.26 -8.90
N GLY A 124 -16.16 16.78 -10.01
CA GLY A 124 -15.36 17.61 -10.92
C GLY A 124 -14.45 16.76 -11.81
N PRO A 125 -13.76 17.38 -12.78
CA PRO A 125 -12.89 16.66 -13.68
C PRO A 125 -11.73 16.03 -12.92
N SER A 126 -11.56 14.71 -13.07
CA SER A 126 -10.40 13.98 -12.57
C SER A 126 -9.17 14.34 -13.40
N PRO A 127 -7.96 14.38 -12.80
CA PRO A 127 -6.71 14.55 -13.55
C PRO A 127 -6.47 13.52 -14.65
N TRP A 128 -7.28 12.47 -14.72
CA TRP A 128 -7.20 11.41 -15.70
C TRP A 128 -8.37 11.41 -16.71
N ASP A 129 -9.25 12.40 -16.68
CA ASP A 129 -10.43 12.47 -17.59
C ASP A 129 -10.06 12.72 -19.06
N PHE A 130 -8.78 13.00 -19.36
CA PHE A 130 -8.30 13.15 -20.73
C PHE A 130 -7.92 11.81 -21.40
N VAL A 131 -8.01 10.69 -20.69
CA VAL A 131 -7.63 9.34 -21.16
C VAL A 131 -8.85 8.52 -21.55
#